data_AF-A0A7C5SJK5-F1
#
_entry.id   AF-A0A7C5SJK5-F1
#
_cell.length_a   1.000
_cell.length_b   1.000
_cell.length_c   1.000
_cell.angle_alpha   90.00
_cell.angle_beta   90.00
_cell.angle_gamma   90.00
#
_symmetry.space_group_name_H-M   'P 1'
#
loop_
_entity.id
_entity.type
_entity.pdbx_description
1 polymer ?
#
loop_
_entity_poly.entity_id
_entity_poly.type
_entity_poly.pdbx_seq_one_letter_code
_entity_poly.pdbx_strand_id
1 'polypeptide(L)'
;MLRAVWLVAASLLVGFCTPLADAQLVTIDPGIARSVTLSPAQRDEVRAFVDALKADVFGEDPVLARRAIDNLLSPLHGEGVSVAFRQAMSDALAEPIADAIADERIWIEHEGRDRTLNARPYTGLRLAGEIATDRTLGMIRRQLNNPDVGRRFFAIHAVEMVFFAVQTSAPAVTVDALYSGTGTSARGIVADLGQRLADEDSPIHAAAIVRALGEAGRISDSTMRGVATNAIRLIGQRTSDRIRARQDAGGDIQERKVWITAGRVVFPVVAQTGGGTDEATALSSIRLAGHLIAAVYRDVEQTRDGSPAGGDQIRTQMLELAGNLLSFGEMRLADTQRRGPSKALEDAAGMLVDSFEGKGGNFRQIALSIISKNGLLTDAPYRFRDDEFIGQ
;
A
#
# COMPACT_ATOMS: atom_id res chain seq x y z
N MET A 1 -15.68 2.02 84.62
CA MET A 1 -16.68 3.09 84.85
C MET A 1 -16.05 4.39 84.34
N LEU A 2 -16.41 4.83 83.13
CA LEU A 2 -17.19 6.07 82.85
C LEU A 2 -16.36 7.35 83.15
N ARG A 3 -15.90 8.19 82.20
CA ARG A 3 -16.56 8.78 81.01
C ARG A 3 -15.55 9.51 80.07
N ALA A 4 -15.76 9.32 78.76
CA ALA A 4 -15.84 10.31 77.64
C ALA A 4 -14.76 11.43 77.50
N VAL A 5 -13.96 11.54 76.41
CA VAL A 5 -14.24 11.83 74.97
C VAL A 5 -14.74 13.27 74.72
N TRP A 6 -14.18 13.91 73.67
CA TRP A 6 -14.35 15.28 73.11
C TRP A 6 -13.28 16.28 73.60
N LEU A 7 -12.47 16.99 72.80
CA LEU A 7 -12.60 17.54 71.44
C LEU A 7 -11.19 17.70 70.78
N VAL A 8 -10.94 17.06 69.64
CA VAL A 8 -10.00 17.53 68.61
C VAL A 8 -10.75 17.42 67.30
N ALA A 9 -11.35 18.53 66.86
CA ALA A 9 -12.07 18.60 65.60
C ALA A 9 -11.89 20.00 65.01
N ALA A 10 -10.74 20.23 64.36
CA ALA A 10 -10.49 21.42 63.55
C ALA A 10 -9.33 21.19 62.59
N SER A 11 -9.47 20.29 61.61
CA SER A 11 -8.69 20.28 60.34
C SER A 11 -8.99 19.03 59.48
N LEU A 12 -10.25 18.79 59.15
CA LEU A 12 -10.63 17.69 58.24
C LEU A 12 -11.86 18.08 57.43
N LEU A 13 -11.73 19.09 56.57
CA LEU A 13 -12.67 19.40 55.47
C LEU A 13 -12.13 20.50 54.54
N VAL A 14 -10.86 20.38 54.12
CA VAL A 14 -10.50 20.79 52.76
C VAL A 14 -10.51 19.51 51.94
N GLY A 15 -11.73 18.98 51.80
CA GLY A 15 -12.00 17.92 50.84
C GLY A 15 -11.60 18.46 49.48
N PHE A 16 -10.73 17.70 48.82
CA PHE A 16 -10.38 17.83 47.42
C PHE A 16 -11.67 17.96 46.59
N CYS A 17 -12.11 19.19 46.36
CA CYS A 17 -12.85 19.54 45.15
C CYS A 17 -11.81 19.70 44.03
N THR A 18 -11.04 18.64 43.74
CA THR A 18 -10.60 18.47 42.37
C THR A 18 -11.87 18.18 41.60
N PRO A 19 -12.29 19.04 40.66
CA PRO A 19 -13.24 18.56 39.68
C PRO A 19 -12.61 17.29 39.11
N LEU A 20 -13.31 16.17 39.22
CA LEU A 20 -13.26 15.16 38.18
C LEU A 20 -13.61 15.95 36.93
N ALA A 21 -12.59 16.51 36.27
CA ALA A 21 -12.70 16.96 34.91
C ALA A 21 -13.05 15.68 34.18
N ASP A 22 -14.36 15.44 34.03
CA ASP A 22 -14.87 14.61 32.97
C ASP A 22 -14.01 14.96 31.78
N ALA A 23 -13.23 13.99 31.29
CA ALA A 23 -12.38 14.16 30.14
C ALA A 23 -13.33 14.48 28.98
N GLN A 24 -13.66 15.76 28.83
CA GLN A 24 -14.52 16.27 27.80
C GLN A 24 -13.87 15.81 26.52
N LEU A 25 -14.57 14.95 25.78
CA LEU A 25 -14.15 14.55 24.45
C LEU A 25 -14.05 15.85 23.65
N VAL A 26 -12.82 16.33 23.48
CA VAL A 26 -12.51 17.44 22.59
C VAL A 26 -12.97 16.96 21.22
N THR A 27 -14.03 17.58 20.72
CA THR A 27 -14.68 17.23 19.46
C THR A 27 -14.81 18.48 18.63
N ILE A 28 -14.76 18.31 17.31
CA ILE A 28 -15.00 19.39 16.36
C ILE A 28 -16.40 19.23 15.76
N ASP A 29 -17.08 20.34 15.52
CA ASP A 29 -18.39 20.32 14.87
C ASP A 29 -18.30 19.61 13.50
N PRO A 30 -19.08 18.54 13.26
CA PRO A 30 -19.13 17.87 11.95
C PRO A 30 -19.46 18.82 10.80
N GLY A 31 -20.18 19.92 11.05
CA GLY A 31 -20.46 20.97 10.08
C GLY A 31 -19.18 21.66 9.57
N ILE A 32 -18.17 21.82 10.43
CA ILE A 32 -16.86 22.36 10.06
C ILE A 32 -16.11 21.35 9.19
N ALA A 33 -16.08 20.07 9.60
CA ALA A 33 -15.39 19.02 8.86
C ALA A 33 -15.94 18.82 7.44
N ARG A 34 -17.24 19.06 7.23
CA ARG A 34 -17.93 18.91 5.94
C ARG A 34 -18.01 20.20 5.13
N SER A 35 -17.61 21.35 5.69
CA SER A 35 -17.76 22.63 5.02
C SER A 35 -16.81 22.75 3.83
N VAL A 36 -17.35 23.04 2.65
CA VAL A 36 -16.57 23.21 1.40
C VAL A 36 -15.49 24.29 1.55
N THR A 37 -15.79 25.34 2.31
CA THR A 37 -14.85 26.42 2.64
C THR A 37 -14.89 26.70 4.13
N LEU A 38 -13.74 27.00 4.73
CA LEU A 38 -13.65 27.37 6.14
C LEU A 38 -13.45 28.87 6.30
N SER A 39 -14.28 29.50 7.13
CA SER A 39 -14.08 30.87 7.59
C SER A 39 -12.82 30.96 8.49
N PRO A 40 -12.26 32.16 8.71
CA PRO A 40 -11.16 32.33 9.65
C PRO A 40 -11.46 31.79 11.05
N ALA A 41 -12.67 32.07 11.58
CA ALA A 41 -13.10 31.56 12.88
C ALA A 41 -13.12 30.02 12.92
N GLN A 42 -13.66 29.37 11.88
CA GLN A 42 -13.65 27.91 11.80
C GLN A 42 -12.23 27.33 11.70
N ARG A 43 -11.29 28.02 11.06
CA ARG A 43 -9.88 27.60 11.05
C ARG A 43 -9.25 27.71 12.43
N ASP A 44 -9.58 28.75 13.19
CA ASP A 44 -9.12 28.89 14.58
C ASP A 44 -9.73 27.80 15.48
N GLU A 45 -10.96 27.39 15.24
CA GLU A 45 -11.56 26.22 15.91
C GLU A 45 -10.83 24.91 15.58
N VAL A 46 -10.45 24.69 14.31
CA VAL A 46 -9.61 23.53 13.93
C VAL A 46 -8.26 23.56 14.65
N ARG A 47 -7.63 24.74 14.75
CA ARG A 47 -6.35 24.89 15.48
C ARG A 47 -6.52 24.60 16.97
N ALA A 48 -7.55 25.15 17.60
CA ALA A 48 -7.84 24.91 19.01
C ALA A 48 -8.11 23.42 19.30
N PHE A 49 -8.85 22.75 18.41
CA PHE A 49 -9.07 21.31 18.46
C PHE A 49 -7.76 20.52 18.40
N VAL A 50 -6.86 20.86 17.46
CA VAL A 50 -5.54 20.25 17.33
C VAL A 50 -4.67 20.52 18.56
N ASP A 51 -4.62 21.77 19.02
CA ASP A 51 -3.80 22.21 20.15
C ASP A 51 -4.19 21.54 21.45
N ALA A 52 -5.47 21.24 21.64
CA ALA A 52 -5.97 20.51 22.79
C ALA A 52 -5.52 19.04 22.84
N LEU A 53 -5.21 18.42 21.70
CA LEU A 53 -4.86 17.00 21.60
C LEU A 53 -3.38 16.75 21.31
N LYS A 54 -2.66 17.73 20.74
CA LYS A 54 -1.29 17.51 20.21
C LYS A 54 -0.29 17.04 21.27
N ALA A 55 -0.41 17.53 22.51
CA ALA A 55 0.50 17.16 23.60
C ALA A 55 0.36 15.67 23.93
N ASP A 56 -0.87 15.16 23.99
CA ASP A 56 -1.14 13.75 24.26
C ASP A 56 -0.76 12.88 23.06
N VAL A 57 -1.07 13.30 21.84
CA VAL A 57 -0.73 12.59 20.59
C VAL A 57 0.76 12.25 20.48
N PHE A 58 1.63 13.19 20.88
CA PHE A 58 3.09 13.02 20.85
C PHE A 58 3.70 12.77 22.23
N GLY A 59 2.85 12.50 23.24
CA GLY A 59 3.25 12.21 24.61
C GLY A 59 3.87 10.82 24.78
N GLU A 60 4.36 10.54 25.98
CA GLU A 60 5.01 9.27 26.32
C GLU A 60 4.04 8.20 26.82
N ASP A 61 2.83 8.58 27.26
CA ASP A 61 1.79 7.63 27.67
C ASP A 61 1.11 7.02 26.42
N PRO A 62 1.29 5.71 26.15
CA PRO A 62 0.75 5.09 24.94
C PRO A 62 -0.78 5.04 24.91
N VAL A 63 -1.44 4.98 26.07
CA VAL A 63 -2.91 4.90 26.17
C VAL A 63 -3.52 6.25 25.84
N LEU A 64 -2.97 7.33 26.43
CA LEU A 64 -3.39 8.70 26.12
C LEU A 64 -3.08 9.05 24.68
N ALA A 65 -1.88 8.74 24.19
CA ALA A 65 -1.49 8.99 22.80
C ALA A 65 -2.44 8.29 21.82
N ARG A 66 -2.75 7.00 22.04
CA ARG A 66 -3.70 6.27 21.19
C ARG A 66 -5.07 6.93 21.17
N ARG A 67 -5.63 7.25 22.35
CA ARG A 67 -6.94 7.91 22.46
C ARG A 67 -6.94 9.28 21.76
N ALA A 68 -5.87 10.06 21.95
CA ALA A 68 -5.75 11.38 21.35
C ALA A 68 -5.60 11.30 19.82
N ILE A 69 -4.85 10.32 19.30
CA ILE A 69 -4.74 10.05 17.85
C ILE A 69 -6.11 9.67 17.29
N ASP A 70 -6.82 8.73 17.92
CA ASP A 70 -8.12 8.27 17.43
C ASP A 70 -9.15 9.42 17.46
N ASN A 71 -9.13 10.26 18.50
CA ASN A 71 -9.96 11.48 18.56
C ASN A 71 -9.59 12.50 17.49
N LEU A 72 -8.29 12.75 17.27
CA LEU A 72 -7.78 13.72 16.30
C LEU A 72 -8.12 13.30 14.87
N LEU A 73 -8.09 12.00 14.57
CA LEU A 73 -8.34 11.44 13.24
C LEU A 73 -9.82 11.13 12.97
N SER A 74 -10.63 10.87 14.00
CA SER A 74 -12.04 10.52 13.84
C SER A 74 -12.82 11.45 12.89
N PRO A 75 -12.65 12.79 12.93
CA PRO A 75 -13.33 13.68 12.00
C PRO A 75 -13.00 13.43 10.52
N LEU A 76 -11.81 12.89 10.21
CA LEU A 76 -11.35 12.62 8.83
C LEU A 76 -11.97 11.36 8.22
N HIS A 77 -12.58 10.50 9.03
CA HIS A 77 -13.26 9.27 8.59
C HIS A 77 -14.76 9.46 8.39
N GLY A 78 -15.29 10.65 8.66
CA GLY A 78 -16.69 10.98 8.43
C GLY A 78 -17.04 11.07 6.95
N GLU A 79 -18.29 10.77 6.61
CA GLU A 79 -18.80 11.03 5.26
C GLU A 79 -18.76 12.54 4.95
N GLY A 80 -18.33 12.87 3.73
CA GLY A 80 -18.34 14.25 3.20
C GLY A 80 -17.26 15.17 3.77
N VAL A 81 -16.18 14.63 4.36
CA VAL A 81 -15.04 15.44 4.81
C VAL A 81 -14.49 16.28 3.67
N SER A 82 -14.33 17.58 3.93
CA SER A 82 -13.94 18.53 2.90
C SER A 82 -12.42 18.63 2.75
N VAL A 83 -12.01 19.03 1.55
CA VAL A 83 -10.61 19.37 1.25
C VAL A 83 -10.12 20.50 2.14
N ALA A 84 -10.96 21.52 2.40
CA ALA A 84 -10.61 22.65 3.24
C ALA A 84 -10.31 22.25 4.69
N PHE A 85 -11.06 21.28 5.24
CA PHE A 85 -10.80 20.73 6.56
C PHE A 85 -9.48 19.96 6.63
N ARG A 86 -9.22 19.06 5.67
CA ARG A 86 -7.93 18.35 5.56
C ARG A 86 -6.75 19.32 5.47
N GLN A 87 -6.89 20.39 4.68
CA GLN A 87 -5.88 21.44 4.55
C GLN A 87 -5.67 22.21 5.86
N ALA A 88 -6.74 22.59 6.57
CA ALA A 88 -6.63 23.27 7.85
C ALA A 88 -5.97 22.39 8.93
N MET A 89 -6.32 21.10 8.98
CA MET A 89 -5.64 20.11 9.83
C MET A 89 -4.15 19.97 9.48
N SER A 90 -3.84 19.89 8.17
CA SER A 90 -2.46 19.86 7.67
C SER A 90 -1.67 21.11 8.05
N ASP A 91 -2.27 22.30 7.99
CA ASP A 91 -1.66 23.54 8.44
C ASP A 91 -1.36 23.54 9.94
N ALA A 92 -2.31 23.08 10.77
CA ALA A 92 -2.15 23.05 12.23
C ALA A 92 -1.15 21.97 12.71
N LEU A 93 -1.05 20.84 12.00
CA LEU A 93 -0.21 19.70 12.38
C LEU A 93 1.13 19.63 11.64
N ALA A 94 1.39 20.50 10.66
CA ALA A 94 2.58 20.41 9.80
C ALA A 94 3.90 20.35 10.58
N GLU A 95 4.11 21.30 11.49
CA GLU A 95 5.32 21.38 12.30
C GLU A 95 5.41 20.22 13.32
N PRO A 96 4.37 19.93 14.13
CA PRO A 96 4.38 18.76 15.02
C PRO A 96 4.66 17.42 14.30
N ILE A 97 4.08 17.21 13.12
CA ILE A 97 4.33 16.00 12.30
C ILE A 97 5.77 15.99 11.81
N ALA A 98 6.28 17.12 11.31
CA ALA A 98 7.66 17.21 10.84
C ALA A 98 8.66 16.90 11.96
N ASP A 99 8.46 17.48 13.15
CA ASP A 99 9.30 17.24 14.33
C ASP A 99 9.24 15.79 14.78
N ALA A 100 8.05 15.19 14.80
CA ALA A 100 7.89 13.79 15.18
C ALA A 100 8.59 12.84 14.20
N ILE A 101 8.50 13.11 12.89
CA ILE A 101 9.19 12.32 11.84
C ILE A 101 10.71 12.50 11.91
N ALA A 102 11.17 13.71 12.24
CA ALA A 102 12.58 14.06 12.34
C ALA A 102 13.27 13.53 13.61
N ASP A 103 12.52 13.05 14.60
CA ASP A 103 13.09 12.49 15.81
C ASP A 103 13.94 11.24 15.49
N GLU A 104 15.26 11.35 15.52
CA GLU A 104 16.21 10.29 15.14
C GLU A 104 16.40 9.23 16.23
N ARG A 105 15.85 9.45 17.44
CA ARG A 105 15.97 8.47 18.52
C ARG A 105 15.27 7.19 18.12
N ILE A 106 16.00 6.07 18.20
CA ILE A 106 15.42 4.73 17.96
C ILE A 106 14.76 4.22 19.24
N TRP A 107 15.39 4.47 20.38
CA TRP A 107 14.96 3.98 21.69
C TRP A 107 14.65 5.13 22.63
N ILE A 108 13.58 4.99 23.42
CA ILE A 108 13.25 5.86 24.54
C ILE A 108 13.56 5.10 25.83
N GLU A 109 14.39 5.70 26.67
CA GLU A 109 14.65 5.24 28.03
C GLU A 109 13.55 5.77 28.95
N HIS A 110 12.92 4.85 29.68
CA HIS A 110 11.92 5.16 30.68
C HIS A 110 12.55 5.03 32.06
N GLU A 111 12.35 5.99 32.94
CA GLU A 111 12.89 5.92 34.31
C GLU A 111 12.45 4.61 35.00
N GLY A 112 13.43 3.76 35.31
CA GLY A 112 13.19 2.48 35.98
C GLY A 112 12.52 1.37 35.15
N ARG A 113 12.48 1.49 33.80
CA ARG A 113 11.93 0.44 32.91
C ARG A 113 12.84 0.14 31.71
N ASP A 114 12.53 -0.95 31.02
CA ASP A 114 13.21 -1.33 29.77
C ASP A 114 13.04 -0.26 28.68
N ARG A 115 14.06 -0.15 27.81
CA ARG A 115 14.03 0.69 26.62
C ARG A 115 12.88 0.28 25.70
N THR A 116 12.14 1.25 25.17
CA THR A 116 11.06 1.01 24.21
C THR A 116 11.36 1.67 22.87
N LEU A 117 10.80 1.13 21.79
CA LEU A 117 10.93 1.73 20.46
C LEU A 117 10.27 3.12 20.45
N ASN A 118 10.94 4.10 19.87
CA ASN A 118 10.39 5.43 19.70
C ASN A 118 9.20 5.39 18.73
N ALA A 119 7.99 5.53 19.26
CA ALA A 119 6.76 5.53 18.47
C ALA A 119 6.52 6.84 17.70
N ARG A 120 7.18 7.96 18.08
CA ARG A 120 6.87 9.30 17.56
C ARG A 120 6.98 9.42 16.04
N PRO A 121 8.03 8.90 15.37
CA PRO A 121 8.11 8.96 13.91
C PRO A 121 6.97 8.23 13.21
N TYR A 122 6.54 7.09 13.77
CA TYR A 122 5.44 6.30 13.24
C TYR A 122 4.08 7.01 13.44
N THR A 123 3.87 7.65 14.59
CA THR A 123 2.70 8.51 14.82
C THR A 123 2.66 9.66 13.82
N GLY A 124 3.78 10.36 13.60
CA GLY A 124 3.86 11.44 12.61
C GLY A 124 3.53 10.95 11.20
N LEU A 125 4.07 9.81 10.78
CA LEU A 125 3.75 9.19 9.49
C LEU A 125 2.27 8.76 9.39
N ARG A 126 1.67 8.23 10.47
CA ARG A 126 0.25 7.85 10.50
C ARG A 126 -0.64 9.06 10.28
N LEU A 127 -0.41 10.13 11.05
CA LEU A 127 -1.15 11.38 10.91
C LEU A 127 -0.98 11.96 9.50
N ALA A 128 0.24 11.96 8.97
CA ALA A 128 0.52 12.45 7.62
C ALA A 128 -0.27 11.67 6.55
N GLY A 129 -0.35 10.34 6.68
CA GLY A 129 -1.06 9.47 5.75
C GLY A 129 -2.57 9.69 5.78
N GLU A 130 -3.15 9.79 6.99
CA GLU A 130 -4.59 9.96 7.20
C GLU A 130 -5.09 11.36 6.82
N ILE A 131 -4.27 12.39 7.04
CA ILE A 131 -4.57 13.77 6.60
C ILE A 131 -4.61 13.85 5.07
N ALA A 132 -3.71 13.12 4.38
CA ALA A 132 -3.69 12.95 2.92
C ALA A 132 -3.75 14.27 2.15
N THR A 133 -2.76 15.14 2.35
CA THR A 133 -2.57 16.40 1.60
C THR A 133 -1.22 16.39 0.88
N ASP A 134 -1.03 17.25 -0.12
CA ASP A 134 0.26 17.37 -0.82
C ASP A 134 1.43 17.62 0.14
N ARG A 135 1.22 18.45 1.16
CA ARG A 135 2.23 18.75 2.18
C ARG A 135 2.61 17.51 2.98
N THR A 136 1.62 16.77 3.49
CA THR A 136 1.89 15.56 4.29
C THR A 136 2.43 14.42 3.45
N LEU A 137 1.97 14.27 2.21
CA LEU A 137 2.55 13.35 1.23
C LEU A 137 4.03 13.68 0.95
N GLY A 138 4.37 14.96 0.84
CA GLY A 138 5.76 15.41 0.72
C GLY A 138 6.65 15.01 1.91
N MET A 139 6.08 14.98 3.12
CA MET A 139 6.78 14.48 4.32
C MET A 139 6.99 12.97 4.27
N ILE A 140 5.96 12.20 3.91
CA ILE A 140 6.03 10.74 3.76
C ILE A 140 7.04 10.35 2.68
N ARG A 141 7.02 11.04 1.53
CA ARG A 141 7.90 10.77 0.38
C ARG A 141 9.38 10.81 0.77
N ARG A 142 9.79 11.74 1.65
CA ARG A 142 11.17 11.84 2.15
C ARG A 142 11.58 10.62 2.99
N GLN A 143 10.62 9.93 3.60
CA GLN A 143 10.87 8.76 4.45
C GLN A 143 10.92 7.43 3.68
N LEU A 144 10.52 7.41 2.39
CA LEU A 144 10.60 6.21 1.55
C LEU A 144 12.03 5.71 1.32
N ASN A 145 13.04 6.56 1.54
CA ASN A 145 14.46 6.19 1.46
C ASN A 145 15.16 6.29 2.81
N ASN A 146 14.42 6.28 3.92
CA ASN A 146 15.02 6.34 5.25
C ASN A 146 15.92 5.09 5.47
N PRO A 147 17.14 5.24 6.01
CA PRO A 147 18.00 4.10 6.32
C PRO A 147 17.37 3.13 7.33
N ASP A 148 16.56 3.65 8.26
CA ASP A 148 15.77 2.83 9.18
C ASP A 148 14.69 2.07 8.42
N VAL A 149 14.82 0.74 8.44
CA VAL A 149 13.94 -0.21 7.75
C VAL A 149 12.49 -0.07 8.22
N GLY A 150 12.28 0.15 9.52
CA GLY A 150 10.94 0.30 10.10
C GLY A 150 10.25 1.57 9.64
N ARG A 151 10.94 2.71 9.66
CA ARG A 151 10.41 4.00 9.17
C ARG A 151 10.09 3.93 7.69
N ARG A 152 10.98 3.29 6.92
CA ARG A 152 10.78 3.09 5.49
C ARG A 152 9.55 2.23 5.19
N PHE A 153 9.39 1.12 5.90
CA PHE A 153 8.19 0.28 5.81
C PHE A 153 6.93 1.06 6.16
N PHE A 154 6.95 1.81 7.26
CA PHE A 154 5.80 2.56 7.71
C PHE A 154 5.47 3.74 6.79
N ALA A 155 6.47 4.34 6.14
CA ALA A 155 6.26 5.36 5.12
C ALA A 155 5.51 4.79 3.90
N ILE A 156 5.82 3.55 3.48
CA ILE A 156 5.05 2.88 2.42
C ILE A 156 3.59 2.69 2.83
N HIS A 157 3.35 2.25 4.06
CA HIS A 157 1.99 2.14 4.60
C HIS A 157 1.29 3.50 4.74
N ALA A 158 2.01 4.57 5.05
CA ALA A 158 1.45 5.91 5.04
C ALA A 158 1.03 6.36 3.63
N VAL A 159 1.77 5.98 2.58
CA VAL A 159 1.33 6.19 1.19
C VAL A 159 0.07 5.38 0.87
N GLU A 160 -0.04 4.13 1.34
CA GLU A 160 -1.25 3.31 1.22
C GLU A 160 -2.47 4.01 1.83
N MET A 161 -2.33 4.60 3.02
CA MET A 161 -3.38 5.40 3.66
C MET A 161 -3.77 6.63 2.84
N VAL A 162 -2.82 7.32 2.21
CA VAL A 162 -3.12 8.45 1.31
C VAL A 162 -3.99 8.00 0.14
N PHE A 163 -3.65 6.88 -0.51
CA PHE A 163 -4.46 6.36 -1.62
C PHE A 163 -5.86 5.94 -1.17
N PHE A 164 -5.97 5.28 -0.01
CA PHE A 164 -7.26 4.93 0.57
C PHE A 164 -8.12 6.17 0.87
N ALA A 165 -7.53 7.24 1.41
CA ALA A 165 -8.22 8.50 1.67
C ALA A 165 -8.73 9.16 0.37
N VAL A 166 -7.94 9.11 -0.71
CA VAL A 166 -8.32 9.61 -2.05
C VAL A 166 -9.44 8.78 -2.66
N GLN A 167 -9.45 7.47 -2.42
CA GLN A 167 -10.50 6.57 -2.90
C GLN A 167 -11.84 6.85 -2.21
N THR A 168 -11.82 7.16 -0.92
CA THR A 168 -13.01 7.20 -0.06
C THR A 168 -13.54 8.62 0.22
N SER A 169 -12.77 9.66 -0.10
CA SER A 169 -13.15 11.05 0.19
C SER A 169 -12.70 12.03 -0.91
N ALA A 170 -13.14 13.28 -0.82
CA ALA A 170 -12.69 14.32 -1.76
C ALA A 170 -11.17 14.53 -1.60
N PRO A 171 -10.38 14.43 -2.69
CA PRO A 171 -8.93 14.41 -2.57
C PRO A 171 -8.37 15.80 -2.21
N ALA A 172 -7.56 15.84 -1.15
CA ALA A 172 -6.78 17.02 -0.77
C ALA A 172 -5.30 16.94 -1.26
N VAL A 173 -4.98 15.87 -1.99
CA VAL A 173 -3.76 15.74 -2.80
C VAL A 173 -4.05 16.08 -4.26
N THR A 174 -3.06 16.61 -4.96
CA THR A 174 -3.14 16.90 -6.39
C THR A 174 -2.85 15.66 -7.23
N VAL A 175 -3.37 15.65 -8.47
CA VAL A 175 -3.03 14.62 -9.47
C VAL A 175 -1.51 14.56 -9.65
N ASP A 176 -0.83 15.69 -9.82
CA ASP A 176 0.62 15.73 -10.08
C ASP A 176 1.46 15.12 -8.95
N ALA A 177 1.02 15.27 -7.69
CA ALA A 177 1.67 14.67 -6.54
C ALA A 177 1.53 13.14 -6.53
N LEU A 178 0.39 12.63 -6.97
CA LEU A 178 0.15 11.19 -7.09
C LEU A 178 0.82 10.59 -8.32
N TYR A 179 0.59 11.21 -9.48
CA TYR A 179 1.08 10.77 -10.77
C TYR A 179 1.00 11.89 -11.83
N SER A 180 2.11 12.14 -12.51
CA SER A 180 2.16 12.99 -13.71
C SER A 180 3.07 12.38 -14.78
N GLY A 181 2.78 12.65 -16.05
CA GLY A 181 3.57 12.16 -17.19
C GLY A 181 3.24 10.74 -17.64
N THR A 182 4.03 10.19 -18.57
CA THR A 182 3.91 8.82 -19.09
C THR A 182 5.29 8.22 -19.32
N GLY A 183 5.37 6.88 -19.34
CA GLY A 183 6.60 6.15 -19.65
C GLY A 183 7.76 6.50 -18.71
N THR A 184 8.92 6.84 -19.29
CA THR A 184 10.15 7.18 -18.57
C THR A 184 10.15 8.57 -17.91
N SER A 185 9.19 9.42 -18.26
CA SER A 185 9.03 10.77 -17.68
C SER A 185 7.98 10.82 -16.57
N ALA A 186 7.44 9.66 -16.17
CA ALA A 186 6.47 9.57 -15.09
C ALA A 186 7.07 10.09 -13.77
N ARG A 187 6.32 10.92 -13.06
CA ARG A 187 6.66 11.50 -11.75
C ARG A 187 5.49 11.32 -10.78
N GLY A 188 5.73 11.63 -9.52
CA GLY A 188 4.75 11.47 -8.45
C GLY A 188 4.94 10.17 -7.68
N ILE A 189 4.19 10.01 -6.60
CA ILE A 189 4.41 8.92 -5.64
C ILE A 189 4.18 7.53 -6.25
N VAL A 190 3.27 7.38 -7.22
CA VAL A 190 3.03 6.12 -7.93
C VAL A 190 4.25 5.70 -8.74
N ALA A 191 4.88 6.65 -9.45
CA ALA A 191 6.09 6.38 -10.22
C ALA A 191 7.28 6.03 -9.29
N ASP A 192 7.43 6.78 -8.20
CA ASP A 192 8.48 6.53 -7.18
C ASP A 192 8.34 5.13 -6.58
N LEU A 193 7.13 4.75 -6.15
CA LEU A 193 6.85 3.41 -5.61
C LEU A 193 7.09 2.32 -6.66
N GLY A 194 6.69 2.54 -7.92
CA GLY A 194 6.94 1.60 -9.01
C GLY A 194 8.44 1.35 -9.22
N GLN A 195 9.25 2.40 -9.29
CA GLN A 195 10.72 2.22 -9.41
C GLN A 195 11.28 1.46 -8.21
N ARG A 196 10.84 1.83 -7.00
CA ARG A 196 11.27 1.20 -5.75
C ARG A 196 10.88 -0.28 -5.65
N LEU A 197 9.77 -0.71 -6.26
CA LEU A 197 9.36 -2.12 -6.28
C LEU A 197 10.40 -3.02 -7.00
N ALA A 198 11.03 -2.50 -8.05
CA ALA A 198 12.09 -3.23 -8.75
C ALA A 198 13.36 -3.32 -7.91
N ASP A 199 13.73 -2.22 -7.24
CA ASP A 199 15.04 -2.06 -6.59
C ASP A 199 15.07 -2.45 -5.11
N GLU A 200 13.92 -2.57 -4.43
CA GLU A 200 13.86 -2.85 -2.99
C GLU A 200 14.37 -4.25 -2.66
N ASP A 201 15.35 -4.37 -1.77
CA ASP A 201 15.92 -5.67 -1.37
C ASP A 201 14.99 -6.47 -0.47
N SER A 202 14.21 -5.81 0.39
CA SER A 202 13.32 -6.50 1.35
C SER A 202 12.03 -6.98 0.67
N PRO A 203 11.74 -8.30 0.63
CA PRO A 203 10.48 -8.80 0.08
C PRO A 203 9.27 -8.27 0.85
N ILE A 204 9.39 -8.06 2.17
CA ILE A 204 8.32 -7.52 3.01
C ILE A 204 7.96 -6.09 2.58
N HIS A 205 8.95 -5.27 2.28
CA HIS A 205 8.75 -3.92 1.78
C HIS A 205 8.20 -3.94 0.35
N ALA A 206 8.73 -4.79 -0.53
CA ALA A 206 8.22 -4.95 -1.88
C ALA A 206 6.73 -5.34 -1.88
N ALA A 207 6.32 -6.26 -1.01
CA ALA A 207 4.91 -6.62 -0.83
C ALA A 207 4.07 -5.44 -0.31
N ALA A 208 4.60 -4.61 0.59
CA ALA A 208 3.92 -3.38 1.03
C ALA A 208 3.76 -2.36 -0.10
N ILE A 209 4.78 -2.21 -0.96
CA ILE A 209 4.71 -1.34 -2.15
C ILE A 209 3.62 -1.82 -3.10
N VAL A 210 3.54 -3.14 -3.35
CA VAL A 210 2.48 -3.72 -4.18
C VAL A 210 1.09 -3.43 -3.60
N ARG A 211 0.91 -3.55 -2.27
CA ARG A 211 -0.37 -3.21 -1.62
C ARG A 211 -0.71 -1.73 -1.76
N ALA A 212 0.23 -0.84 -1.49
CA ALA A 212 0.05 0.60 -1.66
C ALA A 212 -0.34 0.96 -3.12
N LEU A 213 0.39 0.43 -4.11
CA LEU A 213 0.04 0.61 -5.51
C LEU A 213 -1.31 -0.04 -5.86
N GLY A 214 -1.70 -1.11 -5.18
CA GLY A 214 -3.01 -1.74 -5.31
C GLY A 214 -4.14 -0.83 -4.84
N GLU A 215 -3.96 -0.11 -3.74
CA GLU A 215 -4.91 0.93 -3.31
C GLU A 215 -4.99 2.07 -4.33
N ALA A 216 -3.85 2.51 -4.90
CA ALA A 216 -3.86 3.47 -6.00
C ALA A 216 -4.64 2.95 -7.22
N GLY A 217 -4.53 1.65 -7.51
CA GLY A 217 -5.26 0.92 -8.54
C GLY A 217 -6.79 0.92 -8.38
N ARG A 218 -7.32 1.32 -7.21
CA ARG A 218 -8.76 1.42 -6.93
C ARG A 218 -9.30 2.84 -7.01
N ILE A 219 -8.45 3.84 -7.23
CA ILE A 219 -8.89 5.23 -7.37
C ILE A 219 -9.64 5.38 -8.70
N SER A 220 -10.88 5.86 -8.63
CA SER A 220 -11.69 6.11 -9.84
C SER A 220 -11.02 7.12 -10.77
N ASP A 221 -11.09 6.87 -12.08
CA ASP A 221 -10.61 7.81 -13.12
C ASP A 221 -11.35 9.16 -13.06
N SER A 222 -12.60 9.15 -12.58
CA SER A 222 -13.37 10.38 -12.33
C SER A 222 -12.79 11.24 -11.20
N THR A 223 -12.11 10.60 -10.24
CA THR A 223 -11.47 11.28 -9.10
C THR A 223 -10.06 11.71 -9.47
N MET A 224 -9.25 10.81 -10.02
CA MET A 224 -7.88 11.08 -10.44
C MET A 224 -7.55 10.33 -11.73
N ARG A 225 -7.61 11.05 -12.86
CA ARG A 225 -7.42 10.45 -14.18
C ARG A 225 -6.06 9.76 -14.30
N GLY A 226 -6.06 8.50 -14.74
CA GLY A 226 -4.88 7.72 -15.07
C GLY A 226 -4.08 7.19 -13.88
N VAL A 227 -4.38 7.56 -12.63
CA VAL A 227 -3.65 7.07 -11.45
C VAL A 227 -3.77 5.56 -11.33
N ALA A 228 -5.00 5.02 -11.37
CA ALA A 228 -5.24 3.59 -11.22
C ALA A 228 -4.59 2.76 -12.33
N THR A 229 -4.83 3.10 -13.59
CA THR A 229 -4.25 2.41 -14.75
C THR A 229 -2.72 2.36 -14.68
N ASN A 230 -2.08 3.48 -14.32
CA ASN A 230 -0.63 3.53 -14.21
C ASN A 230 -0.08 2.75 -13.01
N ALA A 231 -0.76 2.75 -11.87
CA ALA A 231 -0.36 1.95 -10.72
C ALA A 231 -0.36 0.45 -11.06
N ILE A 232 -1.43 -0.03 -11.70
CA ILE A 232 -1.56 -1.44 -12.10
C ILE A 232 -0.54 -1.82 -13.17
N ARG A 233 -0.35 -0.95 -14.18
CA ARG A 233 0.70 -1.13 -15.18
C ARG A 233 2.09 -1.24 -14.56
N LEU A 234 2.40 -0.37 -13.59
CA LEU A 234 3.68 -0.39 -12.88
C LEU A 234 3.85 -1.64 -12.02
N ILE A 235 2.81 -2.13 -11.34
CA ILE A 235 2.87 -3.42 -10.63
C ILE A 235 3.26 -4.53 -11.61
N GLY A 236 2.54 -4.66 -12.73
CA GLY A 236 2.82 -5.70 -13.73
C GLY A 236 4.25 -5.62 -14.28
N GLN A 237 4.70 -4.43 -14.68
CA GLN A 237 6.03 -4.21 -15.25
C GLN A 237 7.15 -4.43 -14.21
N ARG A 238 7.03 -3.83 -13.03
CA ARG A 238 8.13 -3.79 -12.04
C ARG A 238 8.25 -5.08 -11.26
N THR A 239 7.14 -5.79 -11.03
CA THR A 239 7.21 -7.16 -10.52
C THR A 239 7.81 -8.10 -11.57
N SER A 240 7.52 -7.93 -12.86
CA SER A 240 8.18 -8.70 -13.92
C SER A 240 9.70 -8.47 -13.94
N ASP A 241 10.13 -7.20 -13.90
CA ASP A 241 11.56 -6.84 -13.82
C ASP A 241 12.21 -7.45 -12.56
N ARG A 242 11.51 -7.44 -11.42
CA ARG A 242 11.95 -8.06 -10.17
C ARG A 242 12.10 -9.57 -10.28
N ILE A 243 11.12 -10.28 -10.87
CA ILE A 243 11.19 -11.74 -11.08
C ILE A 243 12.43 -12.09 -11.90
N ARG A 244 12.70 -11.33 -12.96
CA ARG A 244 13.89 -11.51 -13.80
C ARG A 244 15.18 -11.23 -13.02
N ALA A 245 15.24 -10.14 -12.27
CA ALA A 245 16.44 -9.75 -11.51
C ALA A 245 16.75 -10.69 -10.33
N ARG A 246 15.72 -11.28 -9.71
CA ARG A 246 15.83 -12.17 -8.54
C ARG A 246 15.70 -13.64 -8.90
N GLN A 247 15.80 -13.99 -10.18
CA GLN A 247 15.64 -15.37 -10.67
C GLN A 247 16.65 -16.35 -10.03
N ASP A 248 17.88 -15.89 -9.77
CA ASP A 248 18.95 -16.71 -9.19
C ASP A 248 18.83 -16.85 -7.66
N ALA A 249 17.97 -16.06 -7.01
CA ALA A 249 17.65 -16.21 -5.60
C ALA A 249 16.75 -17.45 -5.32
N GLY A 250 16.30 -18.14 -6.39
CA GLY A 250 16.03 -19.59 -6.50
C GLY A 250 15.03 -20.27 -5.56
N GLY A 251 14.62 -19.67 -4.45
CA GLY A 251 13.91 -20.40 -3.40
C GLY A 251 13.34 -19.56 -2.27
N ASP A 252 13.50 -18.22 -2.27
CA ASP A 252 12.90 -17.41 -1.21
C ASP A 252 11.37 -17.38 -1.33
N ILE A 253 10.71 -18.07 -0.40
CA ILE A 253 9.25 -18.08 -0.24
C ILE A 253 8.69 -16.66 -0.08
N GLN A 254 9.43 -15.74 0.53
CA GLN A 254 8.98 -14.37 0.72
C GLN A 254 8.93 -13.59 -0.59
N GLU A 255 9.91 -13.78 -1.49
CA GLU A 255 9.86 -13.21 -2.84
C GLU A 255 8.65 -13.71 -3.63
N ARG A 256 8.36 -15.01 -3.56
CA ARG A 256 7.17 -15.58 -4.23
C ARG A 256 5.87 -14.98 -3.71
N LYS A 257 5.79 -14.67 -2.40
CA LYS A 257 4.63 -13.96 -1.83
C LYS A 257 4.47 -12.55 -2.40
N VAL A 258 5.56 -11.85 -2.73
CA VAL A 258 5.49 -10.56 -3.44
C VAL A 258 4.82 -10.76 -4.80
N TRP A 259 5.26 -11.76 -5.57
CA TRP A 259 4.75 -12.03 -6.91
C TRP A 259 3.28 -12.46 -6.91
N ILE A 260 2.88 -13.31 -5.97
CA ILE A 260 1.48 -13.70 -5.75
C ILE A 260 0.65 -12.48 -5.36
N THR A 261 1.15 -11.62 -4.46
CA THR A 261 0.45 -10.39 -4.06
C THR A 261 0.22 -9.48 -5.27
N ALA A 262 1.24 -9.33 -6.14
CA ALA A 262 1.11 -8.54 -7.37
C ALA A 262 0.05 -9.13 -8.30
N GLY A 263 0.07 -10.45 -8.54
CA GLY A 263 -0.95 -11.11 -9.35
C GLY A 263 -2.38 -10.91 -8.81
N ARG A 264 -2.56 -11.01 -7.49
CA ARG A 264 -3.86 -10.78 -6.82
C ARG A 264 -4.35 -9.35 -6.92
N VAL A 265 -3.44 -8.38 -6.96
CA VAL A 265 -3.79 -6.96 -7.12
C VAL A 265 -4.13 -6.64 -8.58
N VAL A 266 -3.37 -7.15 -9.54
CA VAL A 266 -3.60 -6.88 -10.98
C VAL A 266 -4.84 -7.59 -11.51
N PHE A 267 -5.09 -8.84 -11.09
CA PHE A 267 -6.15 -9.68 -11.65
C PHE A 267 -7.55 -9.04 -11.65
N PRO A 268 -8.07 -8.50 -10.53
CA PRO A 268 -9.41 -7.92 -10.51
C PRO A 268 -9.57 -6.77 -11.51
N VAL A 269 -8.52 -5.98 -11.75
CA VAL A 269 -8.56 -4.84 -12.67
C VAL A 269 -8.65 -5.30 -14.13
N VAL A 270 -7.88 -6.32 -14.51
CA VAL A 270 -7.97 -6.86 -15.88
C VAL A 270 -9.23 -7.70 -16.10
N ALA A 271 -9.78 -8.29 -15.04
CA ALA A 271 -11.01 -9.07 -15.11
C ALA A 271 -12.29 -8.20 -15.23
N GLN A 272 -12.30 -6.96 -14.72
CA GLN A 272 -13.47 -6.08 -14.71
C GLN A 272 -14.05 -5.77 -16.10
N THR A 273 -15.25 -6.26 -16.41
CA THR A 273 -15.99 -5.95 -17.63
C THR A 273 -16.43 -4.48 -17.68
N GLY A 274 -16.22 -3.84 -18.85
CA GLY A 274 -16.61 -2.44 -19.08
C GLY A 274 -15.65 -1.38 -18.52
N GLY A 275 -14.53 -1.78 -17.90
CA GLY A 275 -13.48 -0.86 -17.44
C GLY A 275 -12.50 -0.48 -18.55
N GLY A 276 -12.06 0.78 -18.58
CA GLY A 276 -11.11 1.36 -19.54
C GLY A 276 -9.66 0.90 -19.38
N THR A 277 -9.43 -0.41 -19.24
CA THR A 277 -8.09 -1.00 -19.21
C THR A 277 -7.43 -0.77 -20.57
N ASP A 278 -6.35 0.01 -20.58
CA ASP A 278 -5.62 0.29 -21.81
C ASP A 278 -4.76 -0.91 -22.26
N GLU A 279 -4.32 -0.86 -23.52
CA GLU A 279 -3.45 -1.87 -24.12
C GLU A 279 -2.16 -2.07 -23.30
N ALA A 280 -1.56 -0.99 -22.78
CA ALA A 280 -0.33 -1.06 -22.00
C ALA A 280 -0.52 -1.83 -20.68
N THR A 281 -1.67 -1.68 -20.04
CA THR A 281 -2.03 -2.39 -18.81
C THR A 281 -2.30 -3.86 -19.09
N ALA A 282 -3.04 -4.17 -20.16
CA ALA A 282 -3.27 -5.54 -20.63
C ALA A 282 -1.95 -6.25 -20.96
N LEU A 283 -1.04 -5.60 -21.69
CA LEU A 283 0.29 -6.13 -21.97
C LEU A 283 1.11 -6.32 -20.70
N SER A 284 1.03 -5.41 -19.73
CA SER A 284 1.75 -5.56 -18.45
C SER A 284 1.27 -6.75 -17.63
N SER A 285 -0.03 -7.08 -17.66
CA SER A 285 -0.56 -8.24 -16.95
C SER A 285 -0.16 -9.55 -17.62
N ILE A 286 -0.18 -9.59 -18.95
CA ILE A 286 0.31 -10.73 -19.74
C ILE A 286 1.80 -10.95 -19.49
N ARG A 287 2.60 -9.87 -19.47
CA ARG A 287 4.04 -9.93 -19.14
C ARG A 287 4.27 -10.50 -17.75
N LEU A 288 3.53 -10.04 -16.74
CA LEU A 288 3.60 -10.58 -15.38
C LEU A 288 3.28 -12.08 -15.36
N ALA A 289 2.23 -12.50 -16.07
CA ALA A 289 1.85 -13.90 -16.16
C ALA A 289 2.95 -14.78 -16.78
N GLY A 290 3.58 -14.32 -17.87
CA GLY A 290 4.73 -15.01 -18.47
C GLY A 290 5.89 -15.17 -17.49
N HIS A 291 6.20 -14.14 -16.70
CA HIS A 291 7.26 -14.22 -15.68
C HIS A 291 6.91 -15.13 -14.51
N LEU A 292 5.65 -15.19 -14.08
CA LEU A 292 5.18 -16.16 -13.08
C LEU A 292 5.35 -17.60 -13.58
N ILE A 293 4.97 -17.89 -14.83
CA ILE A 293 5.15 -19.21 -15.46
C ILE A 293 6.64 -19.55 -15.55
N ALA A 294 7.47 -18.60 -15.96
CA ALA A 294 8.91 -18.80 -16.09
C ALA A 294 9.58 -19.10 -14.76
N ALA A 295 9.15 -18.44 -13.67
CA ALA A 295 9.64 -18.74 -12.33
C ALA A 295 9.31 -20.19 -11.91
N VAL A 296 8.07 -20.63 -12.10
CA VAL A 296 7.67 -22.02 -11.76
C VAL A 296 8.37 -23.04 -12.67
N TYR A 297 8.51 -22.73 -13.97
CA TYR A 297 9.25 -23.57 -14.91
C TYR A 297 10.70 -23.80 -14.46
N ARG A 298 11.41 -22.73 -14.09
CA ARG A 298 12.79 -22.82 -13.59
C ARG A 298 12.88 -23.66 -12.32
N ASP A 299 11.94 -23.49 -11.39
CA ASP A 299 11.91 -24.31 -10.18
C ASP A 299 11.84 -25.81 -10.52
N VAL A 300 10.94 -26.18 -11.44
CA VAL A 300 10.75 -27.57 -11.88
C VAL A 300 12.02 -28.11 -12.54
N GLU A 301 12.71 -27.31 -13.34
CA GLU A 301 13.99 -27.70 -13.96
C GLU A 301 15.11 -27.89 -12.91
N GLN A 302 15.11 -27.08 -11.85
CA GLN A 302 16.12 -27.15 -10.79
C GLN A 302 15.86 -28.24 -9.75
N THR A 303 14.59 -28.59 -9.44
CA THR A 303 14.22 -29.55 -8.38
C THR A 303 14.30 -31.03 -8.77
N ARG A 304 15.14 -31.38 -9.76
CA ARG A 304 15.36 -32.78 -10.20
C ARG A 304 15.77 -33.76 -9.09
N ASP A 305 16.26 -33.28 -7.94
CA ASP A 305 16.77 -34.10 -6.82
C ASP A 305 15.94 -34.03 -5.50
N GLY A 306 14.71 -33.50 -5.54
CA GLY A 306 13.79 -33.52 -4.39
C GLY A 306 13.23 -32.14 -4.03
N SER A 307 11.91 -32.01 -4.00
CA SER A 307 11.24 -30.74 -3.69
C SER A 307 11.20 -30.47 -2.18
N PRO A 308 11.54 -29.26 -1.72
CA PRO A 308 11.25 -28.84 -0.34
C PRO A 308 9.74 -28.83 -0.10
N ALA A 309 9.30 -29.44 1.00
CA ALA A 309 7.90 -29.49 1.42
C ALA A 309 7.32 -28.06 1.53
N GLY A 310 6.16 -27.81 0.89
CA GLY A 310 5.46 -26.51 0.91
C GLY A 310 5.66 -25.64 -0.35
N GLY A 311 6.59 -25.99 -1.25
CA GLY A 311 6.78 -25.26 -2.50
C GLY A 311 5.65 -25.45 -3.53
N ASP A 312 4.97 -26.60 -3.51
CA ASP A 312 3.95 -26.94 -4.51
C ASP A 312 2.74 -26.02 -4.44
N GLN A 313 2.22 -25.73 -3.25
CA GLN A 313 1.06 -24.86 -3.10
C GLN A 313 1.33 -23.44 -3.64
N ILE A 314 2.54 -22.91 -3.39
CA ILE A 314 2.95 -21.60 -3.90
C ILE A 314 3.07 -21.63 -5.43
N ARG A 315 3.67 -22.69 -5.99
CA ARG A 315 3.78 -22.87 -7.45
C ARG A 315 2.40 -22.97 -8.11
N THR A 316 1.49 -23.77 -7.55
CA THR A 316 0.11 -23.86 -8.03
C THR A 316 -0.59 -22.51 -8.00
N GLN A 317 -0.52 -21.77 -6.89
CA GLN A 317 -1.12 -20.43 -6.79
C GLN A 317 -0.54 -19.44 -7.81
N MET A 318 0.77 -19.51 -8.07
CA MET A 318 1.40 -18.69 -9.11
C MET A 318 0.89 -19.04 -10.50
N LEU A 319 0.73 -20.34 -10.82
CA LEU A 319 0.20 -20.79 -12.11
C LEU A 319 -1.29 -20.46 -12.29
N GLU A 320 -2.10 -20.58 -11.24
CA GLU A 320 -3.50 -20.14 -11.25
C GLU A 320 -3.61 -18.64 -11.57
N LEU A 321 -2.82 -17.83 -10.88
CA LEU A 321 -2.76 -16.38 -11.13
C LEU A 321 -2.26 -16.09 -12.55
N ALA A 322 -1.22 -16.79 -13.02
CA ALA A 322 -0.70 -16.61 -14.35
C ALA A 322 -1.74 -16.96 -15.43
N GLY A 323 -2.42 -18.11 -15.32
CA GLY A 323 -3.49 -18.50 -16.24
C GLY A 323 -4.60 -17.46 -16.29
N ASN A 324 -5.07 -16.99 -15.13
CA ASN A 324 -6.06 -15.93 -15.04
C ASN A 324 -5.58 -14.62 -15.69
N LEU A 325 -4.37 -14.17 -15.38
CA LEU A 325 -3.81 -12.94 -15.96
C LEU A 325 -3.60 -13.05 -17.48
N LEU A 326 -3.23 -14.22 -18.00
CA LEU A 326 -3.15 -14.49 -19.44
C LEU A 326 -4.52 -14.38 -20.08
N SER A 327 -5.52 -15.14 -19.60
CA SER A 327 -6.84 -15.17 -20.21
C SER A 327 -7.51 -13.79 -20.20
N PHE A 328 -7.57 -13.14 -19.04
CA PHE A 328 -8.22 -11.82 -18.95
C PHE A 328 -7.39 -10.70 -19.57
N GLY A 329 -6.06 -10.74 -19.45
CA GLY A 329 -5.19 -9.80 -20.14
C GLY A 329 -5.34 -9.90 -21.66
N GLU A 330 -5.41 -11.12 -22.19
CA GLU A 330 -5.62 -11.38 -23.61
C GLU A 330 -6.99 -10.90 -24.09
N MET A 331 -8.06 -11.16 -23.33
CA MET A 331 -9.39 -10.64 -23.66
C MET A 331 -9.39 -9.12 -23.77
N ARG A 332 -8.70 -8.42 -22.85
CA ARG A 332 -8.56 -6.94 -22.88
C ARG A 332 -7.73 -6.46 -24.05
N LEU A 333 -6.61 -7.12 -24.32
CA LEU A 333 -5.75 -6.77 -25.44
C LEU A 333 -6.49 -6.98 -26.77
N ALA A 334 -7.22 -8.07 -26.91
CA ALA A 334 -8.02 -8.37 -28.09
C ALA A 334 -9.11 -7.34 -28.31
N ASP A 335 -9.84 -6.94 -27.26
CA ASP A 335 -10.87 -5.90 -27.31
C ASP A 335 -10.30 -4.54 -27.74
N THR A 336 -9.21 -4.10 -27.10
CA THR A 336 -8.53 -2.83 -27.45
C THR A 336 -7.99 -2.83 -28.89
N GLN A 337 -7.52 -3.97 -29.39
CA GLN A 337 -7.03 -4.15 -30.76
C GLN A 337 -8.14 -4.53 -31.76
N ARG A 338 -9.41 -4.62 -31.34
CA ARG A 338 -10.56 -5.03 -32.17
C ARG A 338 -10.36 -6.36 -32.90
N ARG A 339 -9.76 -7.33 -32.22
CA ARG A 339 -9.55 -8.70 -32.70
C ARG A 339 -10.22 -9.72 -31.78
N GLY A 340 -10.32 -10.96 -32.24
CA GLY A 340 -10.70 -12.07 -31.36
C GLY A 340 -9.55 -12.46 -30.42
N PRO A 341 -9.85 -13.02 -29.23
CA PRO A 341 -8.85 -13.56 -28.33
C PRO A 341 -8.15 -14.78 -28.95
N SER A 342 -6.88 -14.99 -28.57
CA SER A 342 -6.06 -16.12 -29.00
C SER A 342 -6.52 -17.40 -28.32
N LYS A 343 -7.22 -18.25 -29.08
CA LYS A 343 -7.64 -19.57 -28.60
C LYS A 343 -6.45 -20.43 -28.15
N ALA A 344 -5.33 -20.36 -28.87
CA ALA A 344 -4.13 -21.12 -28.51
C ALA A 344 -3.57 -20.70 -27.13
N LEU A 345 -3.63 -19.40 -26.81
CA LEU A 345 -3.21 -18.91 -25.49
C LEU A 345 -4.21 -19.30 -24.41
N GLU A 346 -5.52 -19.22 -24.69
CA GLU A 346 -6.57 -19.64 -23.76
C GLU A 346 -6.46 -21.14 -23.42
N ASP A 347 -6.32 -22.00 -24.43
CA ASP A 347 -6.16 -23.44 -24.27
C ASP A 347 -4.89 -23.75 -23.44
N ALA A 348 -3.75 -23.11 -23.76
CA ALA A 348 -2.50 -23.30 -23.03
C ALA A 348 -2.58 -22.80 -21.59
N ALA A 349 -3.19 -21.63 -21.34
CA ALA A 349 -3.39 -21.06 -20.01
C ALA A 349 -4.28 -21.96 -19.14
N GLY A 350 -5.36 -22.52 -19.72
CA GLY A 350 -6.26 -23.45 -19.03
C GLY A 350 -5.59 -24.76 -18.61
N MET A 351 -4.55 -25.19 -19.33
CA MET A 351 -3.83 -26.44 -19.05
C MET A 351 -2.65 -26.29 -18.06
N LEU A 352 -2.27 -25.08 -17.64
CA LEU A 352 -1.07 -24.83 -16.83
C LEU A 352 -1.10 -25.59 -15.49
N VAL A 353 -2.19 -25.46 -14.73
CA VAL A 353 -2.32 -26.06 -13.40
C VAL A 353 -2.48 -27.57 -13.50
N ASP A 354 -3.40 -28.04 -14.36
CA ASP A 354 -3.64 -29.48 -14.55
C ASP A 354 -2.37 -30.21 -14.98
N SER A 355 -1.55 -29.60 -15.84
CA SER A 355 -0.29 -30.20 -16.26
C SER A 355 0.80 -30.20 -15.20
N PHE A 356 0.84 -29.17 -14.35
CA PHE A 356 1.75 -29.13 -13.21
C PHE A 356 1.38 -30.19 -12.16
N GLU A 357 0.09 -30.45 -11.96
CA GLU A 357 -0.42 -31.48 -11.03
C GLU A 357 -0.39 -32.91 -11.62
N GLY A 358 0.10 -33.10 -12.85
CA GLY A 358 0.17 -34.39 -13.53
C GLY A 358 -1.20 -34.92 -14.00
N LYS A 359 -2.22 -34.06 -14.08
CA LYS A 359 -3.59 -34.39 -14.52
C LYS A 359 -3.83 -34.18 -16.01
N GLY A 360 -2.88 -33.60 -16.76
CA GLY A 360 -2.99 -33.48 -18.21
C GLY A 360 -1.74 -32.95 -18.90
N GLY A 361 -1.33 -33.54 -20.02
CA GLY A 361 -0.17 -33.06 -20.79
C GLY A 361 1.15 -33.03 -20.01
N ASN A 362 2.16 -32.36 -20.56
CA ASN A 362 3.48 -32.19 -19.93
C ASN A 362 3.68 -30.70 -19.62
N PHE A 363 3.76 -30.35 -18.32
CA PHE A 363 3.92 -28.95 -17.87
C PHE A 363 5.08 -28.25 -18.56
N ARG A 364 6.24 -28.91 -18.70
CA ARG A 364 7.43 -28.35 -19.36
C ARG A 364 7.12 -27.93 -20.79
N GLN A 365 6.40 -28.77 -21.54
CA GLN A 365 6.03 -28.48 -22.93
C GLN A 365 5.01 -27.33 -23.02
N ILE A 366 4.01 -27.31 -22.13
CA ILE A 366 2.97 -26.26 -22.10
C ILE A 366 3.57 -24.91 -21.68
N ALA A 367 4.43 -24.90 -20.67
CA ALA A 367 5.14 -23.69 -20.29
C ALA A 367 6.00 -23.19 -21.46
N LEU A 368 6.83 -24.05 -22.07
CA LEU A 368 7.67 -23.64 -23.21
C LEU A 368 6.86 -23.14 -24.41
N SER A 369 5.69 -23.72 -24.73
CA SER A 369 4.87 -23.21 -25.83
C SER A 369 4.38 -21.78 -25.59
N ILE A 370 4.29 -21.34 -24.32
CA ILE A 370 3.90 -19.98 -23.95
C ILE A 370 5.12 -19.05 -23.91
N ILE A 371 6.17 -19.41 -23.18
CA ILE A 371 7.24 -18.48 -22.76
C ILE A 371 8.60 -18.66 -23.48
N SER A 372 8.74 -19.64 -24.37
CA SER A 372 10.01 -19.86 -25.10
C SER A 372 10.19 -18.89 -26.29
N LYS A 373 11.33 -19.03 -26.98
CA LYS A 373 11.58 -18.37 -28.26
C LYS A 373 10.61 -18.90 -29.34
N ASN A 374 9.89 -17.99 -30.00
CA ASN A 374 8.73 -18.30 -30.86
C ASN A 374 7.59 -19.01 -30.11
N GLY A 375 7.51 -18.80 -28.80
CA GLY A 375 6.35 -19.15 -28.00
C GLY A 375 5.23 -18.13 -28.20
N LEU A 376 4.04 -18.46 -27.71
CA LEU A 376 2.85 -17.62 -27.88
C LEU A 376 3.05 -16.18 -27.42
N LEU A 377 3.86 -15.93 -26.38
CA LEU A 377 4.11 -14.58 -25.86
C LEU A 377 5.24 -13.83 -26.58
N THR A 378 6.15 -14.52 -27.27
CA THR A 378 7.23 -13.87 -28.03
C THR A 378 6.82 -13.60 -29.48
N ASP A 379 5.79 -14.30 -29.97
CA ASP A 379 5.17 -14.07 -31.28
C ASP A 379 4.14 -12.91 -31.27
N ALA A 380 3.64 -12.58 -32.46
CA ALA A 380 2.51 -11.66 -32.62
C ALA A 380 1.25 -12.24 -31.94
N PRO A 381 0.43 -11.41 -31.26
CA PRO A 381 0.46 -9.95 -31.22
C PRO A 381 1.32 -9.32 -30.10
N TYR A 382 1.86 -10.11 -29.16
CA TYR A 382 2.49 -9.57 -27.94
C TYR A 382 3.92 -9.10 -28.16
N ARG A 383 4.70 -9.83 -28.98
CA ARG A 383 6.07 -9.47 -29.39
C ARG A 383 7.00 -9.15 -28.23
N PHE A 384 6.90 -9.88 -27.12
CA PHE A 384 7.94 -9.81 -26.09
C PHE A 384 9.27 -10.33 -26.64
N ARG A 385 10.39 -9.87 -26.08
CA ARG A 385 11.73 -10.29 -26.54
C ARG A 385 11.92 -11.80 -26.37
N ASP A 386 12.66 -12.43 -27.28
CA ASP A 386 12.98 -13.86 -27.23
C ASP A 386 13.61 -14.30 -25.89
N ASP A 387 14.37 -13.41 -25.25
CA ASP A 387 15.06 -13.64 -23.97
C ASP A 387 14.28 -13.09 -22.76
N GLU A 388 13.02 -12.68 -22.94
CA GLU A 388 12.27 -11.99 -21.90
C GLU A 388 12.00 -12.89 -20.70
N PHE A 389 11.57 -14.14 -20.92
CA PHE A 389 11.07 -15.03 -19.88
C PHE A 389 12.05 -16.14 -19.50
N ILE A 390 12.72 -16.75 -20.47
CA ILE A 390 13.71 -17.79 -20.28
C ILE A 390 15.03 -17.29 -20.89
N GLY A 391 16.07 -17.14 -20.06
CA GLY A 391 17.43 -16.85 -20.55
C GLY A 391 17.98 -18.06 -21.32
N GLN A 392 18.86 -17.80 -22.30
CA GLN A 392 19.53 -18.86 -23.07
C GLN A 392 20.44 -19.72 -22.20
#